data_AF-Q2KYB8-F1
#
_entry.id   AF-Q2KYB8-F1
#
_cell.length_a   1.000
_cell.length_b   1.000
_cell.length_c   1.000
_cell.angle_alpha   90.00
_cell.angle_beta   90.00
_cell.angle_gamma   90.00
#
_symmetry.space_group_name_H-M   'P 1'
#
loop_
_entity.id
_entity.type
_entity.pdbx_description
1 polymer ?
#
loop_
_entity_poly.entity_id
_entity_poly.type
_entity_poly.pdbx_seq_one_letter_code
_entity_poly.pdbx_strand_id
1 'polypeptide(L)'
;MPINHGLRIVARVLSILAWLALTVCILVAMGNPRAIGIVIGNLGLGIVSFAILQGIAWGIARLSGNAKSDNGRLPFLRRTDSVPTAGPKGVGGWLLLFIIVLMLFSPLRNIASTAIELNEAEKQYPELLSIAKWSTYKITMWCIVLTSVALNLFAGQRLRKHHAPDSVTLAIKALWFSGPFCQILVALAGIFILEVSIPTYLDTGAMGPFLSSILGAILWTAYLKKSRRVRNTYFGQLY
;
A
#
# COMPACT_ATOMS: atom_id res chain seq x y z
N MET A 1 -0.05 -6.55 -38.01
CA MET A 1 -0.06 -5.38 -37.10
C MET A 1 1.03 -5.53 -36.05
N PRO A 2 1.87 -4.51 -35.79
CA PRO A 2 2.94 -4.62 -34.80
C PRO A 2 2.34 -4.71 -33.38
N ILE A 3 2.73 -5.75 -32.63
CA ILE A 3 2.28 -6.09 -31.26
C ILE A 3 2.37 -4.88 -30.30
N ASN A 4 3.34 -4.00 -30.53
CA ASN A 4 3.58 -2.80 -29.73
C ASN A 4 2.44 -1.76 -29.80
N HIS A 5 1.66 -1.77 -30.88
CA HIS A 5 0.52 -0.88 -31.06
C HIS A 5 -0.65 -1.28 -30.14
N GLY A 6 -0.93 -2.58 -30.04
CA GLY A 6 -2.00 -3.11 -29.18
C GLY A 6 -1.79 -2.80 -27.69
N LEU A 7 -0.57 -3.02 -27.18
CA LEU A 7 -0.21 -2.73 -25.79
C LEU A 7 -0.37 -1.24 -25.42
N ARG A 8 -0.10 -0.34 -26.37
CA ARG A 8 -0.23 1.11 -26.16
C ARG A 8 -1.70 1.54 -26.10
N ILE A 9 -2.57 0.90 -26.88
CA ILE A 9 -4.02 1.10 -26.81
C ILE A 9 -4.54 0.63 -25.45
N VAL A 10 -4.14 -0.57 -25.00
CA VAL A 10 -4.56 -1.13 -23.71
C VAL A 10 -4.18 -0.21 -22.54
N ALA A 11 -2.95 0.33 -22.52
CA ALA A 11 -2.53 1.27 -21.50
C ALA A 11 -3.36 2.57 -21.48
N ARG A 12 -3.71 3.11 -22.66
CA ARG A 12 -4.57 4.30 -22.77
C ARG A 12 -5.99 4.01 -22.27
N VAL A 13 -6.58 2.89 -22.67
CA VAL A 13 -7.92 2.49 -22.23
C VAL A 13 -7.96 2.31 -20.72
N LEU A 14 -6.97 1.62 -20.12
CA LEU A 14 -6.85 1.48 -18.66
C LEU A 14 -6.75 2.82 -17.94
N SER A 15 -5.98 3.77 -18.49
CA SER A 15 -5.87 5.12 -17.92
C SER A 15 -7.20 5.86 -17.97
N ILE A 16 -7.93 5.78 -19.08
CA ILE A 16 -9.26 6.41 -19.23
C ILE A 16 -10.26 5.80 -18.25
N LEU A 17 -10.29 4.47 -18.13
CA LEU A 17 -11.14 3.77 -17.18
C LEU A 17 -10.82 4.16 -15.73
N ALA A 18 -9.55 4.36 -15.39
CA ALA A 18 -9.16 4.83 -14.06
C ALA A 18 -9.74 6.22 -13.75
N TRP A 19 -9.64 7.16 -14.69
CA TRP A 19 -10.20 8.50 -14.53
C TRP A 19 -11.73 8.49 -14.42
N LEU A 20 -12.41 7.66 -15.23
CA LEU A 20 -13.86 7.49 -15.15
C LEU A 20 -14.28 6.91 -13.78
N ALA A 21 -13.60 5.87 -13.31
CA ALA A 21 -13.87 5.27 -12.00
C ALA A 21 -13.68 6.28 -10.86
N LEU A 22 -12.60 7.07 -10.88
CA LEU A 22 -12.35 8.13 -9.91
C LEU A 22 -13.45 9.19 -9.94
N THR A 23 -13.85 9.62 -11.15
CA THR A 23 -14.91 10.63 -11.33
C THR A 23 -16.25 10.15 -10.78
N VAL A 24 -16.62 8.88 -11.03
CA VAL A 24 -17.82 8.28 -10.46
C VAL A 24 -17.75 8.23 -8.94
N CYS A 25 -16.60 7.86 -8.36
CA CYS A 25 -16.44 7.87 -6.89
C CYS A 25 -16.62 9.27 -6.31
N ILE A 26 -16.10 10.32 -6.96
CA ILE A 26 -16.28 11.71 -6.55
C ILE A 26 -17.74 12.13 -6.65
N LEU A 27 -18.44 11.79 -7.73
CA LEU A 27 -19.86 12.13 -7.91
C LEU A 27 -20.77 11.43 -6.88
N VAL A 28 -20.51 10.15 -6.59
CA VAL A 28 -21.22 9.40 -5.54
C VAL A 28 -20.95 10.01 -4.16
N ALA A 29 -19.72 10.45 -3.90
CA ALA A 29 -19.34 11.13 -2.67
C ALA A 29 -20.06 12.50 -2.54
N MET A 30 -20.23 13.25 -3.62
CA MET A 30 -20.98 14.52 -3.62
C MET A 30 -22.49 14.35 -3.44
N GLY A 31 -23.06 13.22 -3.88
CA GLY A 31 -24.49 12.94 -3.79
C GLY A 31 -25.01 12.62 -2.38
N ASN A 32 -24.13 12.27 -1.43
CA ASN A 32 -24.49 11.89 -0.06
C ASN A 32 -23.70 12.67 1.01
N PRO A 33 -23.86 14.00 1.10
CA PRO A 33 -23.04 14.85 1.99
C PRO A 33 -23.28 14.61 3.49
N ARG A 34 -24.37 13.93 3.85
CA ARG A 34 -24.72 13.65 5.26
C ARG A 34 -24.00 12.43 5.84
N ALA A 35 -23.37 11.60 5.00
CA ALA A 35 -22.68 10.38 5.43
C ALA A 35 -21.16 10.52 5.23
N ILE A 36 -20.54 11.44 5.98
CA ILE A 36 -19.12 11.82 5.86
C ILE A 36 -18.19 10.59 5.87
N GLY A 37 -18.47 9.58 6.68
CA GLY A 37 -17.69 8.32 6.70
C GLY A 37 -17.74 7.55 5.38
N ILE A 38 -18.92 7.44 4.75
CA ILE A 38 -19.11 6.76 3.46
C ILE A 38 -18.43 7.56 2.34
N VAL A 39 -18.51 8.89 2.40
CA VAL A 39 -17.85 9.81 1.46
C VAL A 39 -16.34 9.65 1.51
N ILE A 40 -15.74 9.67 2.71
CA ILE A 40 -14.30 9.48 2.90
C ILE A 40 -13.86 8.07 2.46
N GLY A 41 -14.65 7.04 2.79
CA GLY A 41 -14.39 5.65 2.38
C GLY A 41 -14.37 5.49 0.86
N ASN A 42 -15.39 6.01 0.18
CA ASN A 42 -15.51 5.92 -1.27
C ASN A 42 -14.43 6.74 -2.01
N LEU A 43 -14.10 7.94 -1.51
CA LEU A 43 -13.00 8.73 -2.06
C LEU A 43 -11.65 8.03 -1.87
N GLY A 44 -11.41 7.47 -0.68
CA GLY A 44 -10.19 6.69 -0.39
C GLY A 44 -10.05 5.49 -1.33
N LEU A 45 -11.13 4.73 -1.51
CA LEU A 45 -11.15 3.57 -2.41
C LEU A 45 -10.96 3.98 -3.87
N GLY A 46 -11.57 5.09 -4.30
CA GLY A 46 -11.42 5.65 -5.64
C GLY A 46 -9.99 6.09 -5.93
N ILE A 47 -9.35 6.80 -5.00
CA ILE A 47 -7.95 7.25 -5.12
C ILE A 47 -6.99 6.05 -5.17
N VAL A 48 -7.19 5.05 -4.32
CA VAL A 48 -6.35 3.84 -4.32
C VAL A 48 -6.51 3.06 -5.62
N SER A 49 -7.75 2.85 -6.07
CA SER A 49 -8.04 2.16 -7.33
C SER A 49 -7.45 2.90 -8.53
N PHE A 50 -7.57 4.23 -8.55
CA PHE A 50 -6.95 5.09 -9.55
C PHE A 50 -5.42 4.94 -9.58
N ALA A 51 -4.76 5.00 -8.42
CA ALA A 51 -3.32 4.88 -8.32
C ALA A 51 -2.82 3.50 -8.81
N ILE A 52 -3.56 2.43 -8.50
CA ILE A 52 -3.25 1.07 -8.96
C ILE A 52 -3.38 0.98 -10.48
N LEU A 53 -4.51 1.42 -11.04
CA LEU A 53 -4.75 1.36 -12.49
C LEU A 53 -3.75 2.20 -13.27
N GLN A 54 -3.40 3.39 -12.78
CA GLN A 54 -2.36 4.24 -13.37
C GLN A 54 -0.97 3.58 -13.27
N GLY A 55 -0.66 2.92 -12.15
CA GLY A 55 0.57 2.15 -12.00
C GLY A 55 0.68 1.00 -13.00
N ILE A 56 -0.41 0.27 -13.23
CA ILE A 56 -0.50 -0.81 -14.23
C ILE A 56 -0.36 -0.24 -15.65
N ALA A 57 -1.11 0.82 -15.98
CA ALA A 57 -1.05 1.48 -17.28
C ALA A 57 0.38 1.97 -17.59
N TRP A 58 1.06 2.55 -16.61
CA TRP A 58 2.45 3.00 -16.75
C TRP A 58 3.43 1.83 -16.89
N GLY A 59 3.21 0.73 -16.16
CA GLY A 59 3.98 -0.52 -16.31
C GLY A 59 3.87 -1.11 -17.71
N ILE A 60 2.66 -1.17 -18.27
CA ILE A 60 2.40 -1.66 -19.63
C ILE A 60 3.02 -0.72 -20.67
N ALA A 61 2.88 0.60 -20.50
CA ALA A 61 3.49 1.59 -21.38
C ALA A 61 5.03 1.46 -21.41
N ARG A 62 5.65 1.18 -20.25
CA ARG A 62 7.09 0.94 -20.14
C ARG A 62 7.55 -0.32 -20.86
N LEU A 63 6.74 -1.38 -20.87
CA LEU A 63 7.02 -2.60 -21.64
C LEU A 63 6.87 -2.36 -23.15
N SER A 64 5.92 -1.52 -23.57
CA SER A 64 5.71 -1.12 -24.97
C SER A 64 6.81 -0.19 -25.51
N GLY A 65 7.43 0.62 -24.65
CA GLY A 65 8.42 1.64 -25.03
C GLY A 65 9.86 1.15 -25.21
N ASN A 66 10.20 -0.08 -24.83
CA ASN A 66 11.59 -0.58 -24.93
C ASN A 66 11.93 -1.19 -26.30
N ALA A 67 11.02 -1.11 -27.27
CA ALA A 67 11.27 -1.50 -28.66
C ALA A 67 11.90 -0.35 -29.48
N LYS A 68 12.93 0.32 -28.92
CA LYS A 68 13.73 1.24 -29.73
C LYS A 68 14.68 0.41 -30.60
N SER A 69 14.17 0.06 -31.77
CA SER A 69 14.86 0.11 -33.06
C SER A 69 16.38 -0.06 -32.99
N ASP A 70 16.85 -1.31 -33.00
CA ASP A 70 18.23 -1.62 -33.39
C ASP A 70 18.27 -1.44 -34.92
N ASN A 71 18.47 -0.19 -35.33
CA ASN A 71 18.59 0.22 -36.72
C ASN A 71 19.87 -0.40 -37.29
N GLY A 72 19.77 -1.59 -37.89
CA GLY A 72 20.58 -2.04 -39.02
C GLY A 72 22.10 -1.86 -38.94
N ARG A 73 22.72 -1.87 -37.74
CA ARG A 73 24.18 -1.80 -37.62
C ARG A 73 24.78 -3.19 -37.79
N LEU A 74 25.68 -3.30 -38.76
CA LEU A 74 26.32 -4.52 -39.24
C LEU A 74 26.95 -5.34 -38.07
N PRO A 75 26.80 -6.68 -38.08
CA PRO A 75 27.15 -7.56 -36.96
C PRO A 75 28.65 -7.61 -36.60
N PHE A 76 29.55 -7.14 -37.47
CA PHE A 76 31.00 -7.25 -37.22
C PHE A 76 31.61 -6.08 -36.43
N LEU A 77 30.87 -4.98 -36.22
CA LEU A 77 31.37 -3.78 -35.52
C LEU A 77 30.84 -3.60 -34.09
N ARG A 78 30.17 -4.61 -33.51
CA ARG A 78 29.71 -4.54 -32.11
C ARG A 78 30.50 -5.48 -31.21
N ARG A 79 31.83 -5.37 -31.27
CA ARG A 79 32.69 -5.75 -30.14
C ARG A 79 33.06 -4.47 -29.40
N THR A 80 32.14 -4.03 -28.55
CA THR A 80 32.50 -3.27 -27.35
C THR A 80 31.83 -4.02 -26.23
N ASP A 81 32.61 -4.38 -25.22
CA ASP A 81 32.14 -4.96 -23.98
C ASP A 81 31.18 -3.94 -23.34
N SER A 82 29.91 -3.95 -23.73
CA SER A 82 28.90 -3.22 -22.98
C SER A 82 28.76 -3.99 -21.67
N VAL A 83 29.58 -3.62 -20.69
CA VAL A 83 29.32 -3.87 -19.27
C VAL A 83 27.81 -3.70 -19.11
N PRO A 84 27.05 -4.73 -18.70
CA PRO A 84 25.60 -4.64 -18.60
C PRO A 84 25.29 -3.38 -17.81
N THR A 85 24.69 -2.39 -18.47
CA THR A 85 24.52 -1.05 -17.92
C THR A 85 23.71 -1.21 -16.65
N ALA A 86 24.40 -1.17 -15.52
CA ALA A 86 23.86 -1.49 -14.22
C ALA A 86 22.54 -0.75 -14.05
N GLY A 87 21.41 -1.48 -14.06
CA GLY A 87 20.10 -0.87 -13.87
C GLY A 87 20.07 -0.03 -12.59
N PRO A 88 19.14 0.92 -12.45
CA PRO A 88 19.19 1.95 -11.42
C PRO A 88 19.38 1.37 -10.02
N LYS A 89 20.46 1.78 -9.34
CA LYS A 89 20.82 1.41 -7.97
C LYS A 89 20.41 2.49 -6.96
N GLY A 90 20.28 2.09 -5.70
CA GLY A 90 20.03 2.99 -4.57
C GLY A 90 18.55 3.26 -4.29
N VAL A 91 18.32 3.94 -3.16
CA VAL A 91 17.01 4.26 -2.61
C VAL A 91 16.46 5.52 -3.29
N GLY A 92 15.66 5.32 -4.33
CA GLY A 92 15.03 6.41 -5.09
C GLY A 92 13.76 5.99 -5.80
N GLY A 93 13.04 6.97 -6.35
CA GLY A 93 11.76 6.76 -7.04
C GLY A 93 10.73 6.04 -6.16
N TRP A 94 10.09 5.00 -6.71
CA TRP A 94 9.08 4.19 -6.02
C TRP A 94 9.55 3.55 -4.71
N LEU A 95 10.84 3.24 -4.58
CA LEU A 95 11.39 2.69 -3.34
C LEU A 95 11.47 3.74 -2.23
N LEU A 96 11.84 4.98 -2.58
CA LEU A 96 11.84 6.09 -1.62
C LEU A 96 10.40 6.42 -1.19
N LEU A 97 9.47 6.45 -2.15
CA LEU A 97 8.04 6.64 -1.85
C LEU A 97 7.54 5.56 -0.88
N PHE A 98 7.87 4.29 -1.11
CA PHE A 98 7.52 3.21 -0.20
C PHE A 98 8.06 3.44 1.22
N ILE A 99 9.31 3.86 1.36
CA ILE A 99 9.91 4.14 2.67
C ILE A 99 9.21 5.30 3.37
N ILE A 100 8.87 6.37 2.64
CA ILE A 100 8.12 7.50 3.21
C ILE A 100 6.72 7.05 3.65
N VAL A 101 6.02 6.28 2.82
CA VAL A 101 4.70 5.74 3.16
C VAL A 101 4.77 4.84 4.39
N LEU A 102 5.79 3.98 4.46
CA LEU A 102 6.00 3.07 5.57
C LEU A 102 6.33 3.82 6.87
N MET A 103 7.22 4.82 6.83
CA MET A 103 7.72 5.48 8.03
C MET A 103 6.86 6.65 8.54
N LEU A 104 6.14 7.32 7.64
CA LEU A 104 5.40 8.53 7.99
C LEU A 104 3.89 8.32 7.86
N PHE A 105 3.42 7.98 6.67
CA PHE A 105 1.98 7.93 6.39
C PHE A 105 1.29 6.78 7.11
N SER A 106 1.91 5.60 7.20
CA SER A 106 1.33 4.44 7.88
C SER A 106 1.19 4.67 9.40
N PRO A 107 2.25 5.06 10.15
CA PRO A 107 2.12 5.44 11.54
C PRO A 107 1.10 6.56 11.80
N LEU A 108 1.15 7.63 11.02
CA LEU A 108 0.24 8.76 11.18
C LEU A 108 -1.21 8.34 10.98
N ARG A 109 -1.48 7.55 9.92
CA ARG A 109 -2.81 7.02 9.65
C ARG A 109 -3.30 6.13 10.79
N ASN A 110 -2.47 5.21 11.28
CA ASN A 110 -2.87 4.27 12.35
C ASN A 110 -3.16 5.02 13.66
N ILE A 111 -2.31 5.98 14.04
CA ILE A 111 -2.53 6.80 15.25
C ILE A 111 -3.81 7.63 15.09
N ALA A 112 -3.97 8.31 13.95
CA ALA A 112 -5.11 9.18 13.69
C ALA A 112 -6.42 8.38 13.65
N SER A 113 -6.47 7.25 12.93
CA SER A 113 -7.69 6.43 12.84
C SER A 113 -8.08 5.89 14.20
N THR A 114 -7.14 5.33 14.97
CA THR A 114 -7.43 4.82 16.32
C THR A 114 -7.87 5.93 17.27
N ALA A 115 -7.25 7.10 17.23
CA ALA A 115 -7.68 8.23 18.06
C ALA A 115 -9.09 8.73 17.70
N ILE A 116 -9.42 8.80 16.40
CA ILE A 116 -10.75 9.19 15.92
C ILE A 116 -11.78 8.14 16.34
N GLU A 117 -11.54 6.87 16.05
CA GLU A 117 -12.46 5.76 16.37
C GLU A 117 -12.78 5.67 17.87
N LEU A 118 -11.76 5.78 18.73
CA LEU A 118 -11.96 5.75 20.18
C LEU A 118 -12.74 6.97 20.68
N ASN A 119 -12.44 8.17 20.15
CA ASN A 119 -13.12 9.41 20.54
C ASN A 119 -14.57 9.43 20.04
N GLU A 120 -14.82 8.99 18.82
CA GLU A 120 -16.18 8.86 18.28
C GLU A 120 -17.01 7.87 19.09
N ALA A 121 -16.45 6.72 19.48
CA ALA A 121 -17.12 5.76 20.35
C ALA A 121 -17.48 6.36 21.72
N GLU A 122 -16.56 7.10 22.36
CA GLU A 122 -16.80 7.74 23.67
C GLU A 122 -17.82 8.89 23.59
N LYS A 123 -17.86 9.62 22.47
CA LYS A 123 -18.87 10.64 22.23
C LYS A 123 -20.26 10.05 22.01
N GLN A 124 -20.32 8.91 21.31
CA GLN A 124 -21.57 8.25 21.00
C GLN A 124 -22.14 7.51 22.21
N TYR A 125 -21.27 6.93 23.04
CA TYR A 125 -21.62 6.13 24.21
C TYR A 125 -20.82 6.59 25.44
N PRO A 126 -21.23 7.71 26.10
CA PRO A 126 -20.51 8.26 27.25
C PRO A 126 -20.37 7.27 28.42
N GLU A 127 -21.29 6.31 28.53
CA GLU A 127 -21.27 5.24 29.54
C GLU A 127 -20.03 4.36 29.45
N LEU A 128 -19.39 4.26 28.27
CA LEU A 128 -18.15 3.49 28.07
C LEU A 128 -17.02 3.93 29.01
N LEU A 129 -16.99 5.22 29.40
CA LEU A 129 -15.98 5.77 30.29
C LEU A 129 -16.03 5.17 31.70
N SER A 130 -17.17 4.61 32.12
CA SER A 130 -17.34 3.96 33.43
C SER A 130 -17.03 2.46 33.41
N ILE A 131 -16.87 1.87 32.22
CA ILE A 131 -16.70 0.42 32.05
C ILE A 131 -15.21 0.06 32.07
N ALA A 132 -14.80 -0.78 33.04
CA ALA A 132 -13.40 -1.22 33.15
C ALA A 132 -12.90 -1.96 31.89
N LYS A 133 -13.75 -2.77 31.23
CA LYS A 133 -13.42 -3.48 29.98
C LYS A 133 -13.04 -2.52 28.85
N TRP A 134 -13.68 -1.34 28.77
CA TRP A 134 -13.37 -0.32 27.76
C TRP A 134 -11.96 0.25 27.95
N SER A 135 -11.56 0.53 29.20
CA SER A 135 -10.20 0.99 29.50
C SER A 135 -9.15 -0.03 29.07
N THR A 136 -9.36 -1.32 29.37
CA THR A 136 -8.47 -2.41 28.93
C THR A 136 -8.38 -2.46 27.41
N TYR A 137 -9.52 -2.40 26.71
CA TYR A 137 -9.56 -2.38 25.25
C TYR A 137 -8.76 -1.22 24.66
N LYS A 138 -8.91 0.01 25.17
CA LYS A 138 -8.14 1.18 24.73
C LYS A 138 -6.63 0.97 24.88
N ILE A 139 -6.19 0.48 26.02
CA ILE A 139 -4.76 0.20 26.27
C ILE A 139 -4.24 -0.83 25.26
N THR A 140 -5.00 -1.91 25.03
CA THR A 140 -4.65 -2.94 24.04
C THR A 140 -4.54 -2.35 22.63
N MET A 141 -5.49 -1.52 22.21
CA MET A 141 -5.46 -0.84 20.91
C MET A 141 -4.19 0.02 20.75
N TRP A 142 -3.85 0.83 21.76
CA TRP A 142 -2.65 1.65 21.73
C TRP A 142 -1.37 0.81 21.70
N CYS A 143 -1.30 -0.29 22.43
CA CYS A 143 -0.16 -1.21 22.37
C CYS A 143 0.03 -1.81 20.96
N ILE A 144 -1.06 -2.21 20.29
CA ILE A 144 -1.01 -2.72 18.91
C ILE A 144 -0.48 -1.62 17.95
N VAL A 145 -1.04 -0.41 18.04
CA VAL A 145 -0.62 0.73 17.20
C VAL A 145 0.84 1.08 17.43
N LEU A 146 1.29 1.21 18.67
CA LEU A 146 2.67 1.56 19.01
C LEU A 146 3.66 0.49 18.51
N THR A 147 3.31 -0.79 18.64
CA THR A 147 4.11 -1.90 18.11
C THR A 147 4.24 -1.82 16.59
N SER A 148 3.12 -1.56 15.91
CA SER A 148 3.08 -1.38 14.45
C SER A 148 3.93 -0.17 14.00
N VAL A 149 3.84 0.96 14.70
CA VAL A 149 4.65 2.16 14.44
C VAL A 149 6.13 1.85 14.61
N ALA A 150 6.52 1.21 15.71
CA ALA A 150 7.92 0.85 15.97
C ALA A 150 8.49 -0.06 14.88
N LEU A 151 7.74 -1.09 14.46
CA LEU A 151 8.14 -2.00 13.38
C LEU A 151 8.29 -1.29 12.04
N ASN A 152 7.35 -0.41 11.69
CA ASN A 152 7.39 0.34 10.44
C ASN A 152 8.57 1.32 10.38
N LEU A 153 8.83 2.03 11.48
CA LEU A 153 9.98 2.92 11.59
C LEU A 153 11.30 2.13 11.50
N PHE A 154 11.40 1.01 12.22
CA PHE A 154 12.59 0.16 12.20
C PHE A 154 12.84 -0.43 10.81
N ALA A 155 11.82 -0.98 10.16
CA ALA A 155 11.92 -1.55 8.82
C ALA A 155 12.28 -0.49 7.77
N GLY A 156 11.66 0.70 7.84
CA GLY A 156 11.97 1.80 6.92
C GLY A 156 13.38 2.36 7.10
N GLN A 157 13.85 2.52 8.34
CA GLN A 157 15.24 2.92 8.62
C GLN A 157 16.22 1.88 8.11
N ARG A 158 15.91 0.59 8.29
CA ARG A 158 16.76 -0.51 7.81
C ARG A 158 16.83 -0.54 6.29
N LEU A 159 15.71 -0.36 5.57
CA LEU A 159 15.73 -0.20 4.12
C LEU A 159 16.58 1.00 3.67
N ARG A 160 16.46 2.12 4.38
CA ARG A 160 17.19 3.34 4.02
C ARG A 160 18.70 3.23 4.23
N LYS A 161 19.14 2.66 5.35
CA LYS A 161 20.56 2.65 5.77
C LYS A 161 21.30 1.35 5.45
N HIS A 162 20.61 0.20 5.47
CA HIS A 162 21.22 -1.12 5.31
C HIS A 162 20.71 -1.78 4.03
N HIS A 163 21.54 -1.75 2.98
CA HIS A 163 21.22 -2.33 1.68
C HIS A 163 21.47 -3.85 1.63
N ALA A 164 20.89 -4.57 2.59
CA ALA A 164 20.95 -6.03 2.70
C ALA A 164 19.60 -6.67 2.30
N PRO A 165 19.59 -7.92 1.81
CA PRO A 165 18.35 -8.62 1.44
C PRO A 165 17.41 -8.79 2.64
N ASP A 166 17.96 -8.94 3.84
CA ASP A 166 17.20 -9.00 5.09
C ASP A 166 16.34 -7.77 5.35
N SER A 167 16.79 -6.59 4.90
CA SER A 167 16.02 -5.36 5.03
C SER A 167 14.72 -5.40 4.22
N VAL A 168 14.75 -6.05 3.06
CA VAL A 168 13.56 -6.24 2.21
C VAL A 168 12.60 -7.24 2.86
N THR A 169 13.14 -8.36 3.36
CA THR A 169 12.33 -9.36 4.07
C THR A 169 11.68 -8.78 5.32
N LEU A 170 12.40 -7.97 6.10
CA LEU A 170 11.87 -7.28 7.27
C LEU A 170 10.77 -6.29 6.89
N ALA A 171 10.95 -5.50 5.82
CA ALA A 171 9.93 -4.56 5.36
C ALA A 171 8.65 -5.25 4.90
N ILE A 172 8.76 -6.40 4.23
CA ILE A 172 7.59 -7.23 3.90
C ILE A 172 6.90 -7.69 5.18
N LYS A 173 7.64 -8.22 6.16
CA LYS A 173 7.07 -8.63 7.45
C LYS A 173 6.37 -7.47 8.16
N ALA A 174 6.98 -6.30 8.23
CA ALA A 174 6.41 -5.11 8.84
C ALA A 174 5.13 -4.65 8.12
N LEU A 175 5.09 -4.74 6.79
CA LEU A 175 3.90 -4.42 6.00
C LEU A 175 2.73 -5.37 6.26
N TRP A 176 2.99 -6.67 6.32
CA TRP A 176 1.95 -7.66 6.64
C TRP A 176 1.50 -7.59 8.09
N PHE A 177 2.41 -7.26 9.01
CA PHE A 177 2.09 -7.02 10.40
C PHE A 177 1.19 -5.79 10.56
N SER A 178 1.65 -4.64 10.06
CA SER A 178 0.96 -3.35 10.21
C SER A 178 -0.36 -3.25 9.43
N GLY A 179 -0.53 -4.07 8.38
CA GLY A 179 -1.79 -4.19 7.65
C GLY A 179 -2.72 -5.25 8.25
N PRO A 180 -2.87 -6.42 7.60
CA PRO A 180 -3.90 -7.39 7.95
C PRO A 180 -3.76 -7.97 9.35
N PHE A 181 -2.53 -8.17 9.84
CA PHE A 181 -2.35 -8.77 11.17
C PHE A 181 -2.80 -7.84 12.29
N CYS A 182 -2.47 -6.55 12.24
CA CYS A 182 -3.01 -5.55 13.17
C CYS A 182 -4.53 -5.53 13.16
N GLN A 183 -5.17 -5.60 11.98
CA GLN A 183 -6.63 -5.64 11.88
C GLN A 183 -7.23 -6.88 12.54
N ILE A 184 -6.59 -8.04 12.40
CA ILE A 184 -6.98 -9.26 13.11
C ILE A 184 -6.83 -9.07 14.63
N LEU A 185 -5.71 -8.51 15.11
CA LEU A 185 -5.52 -8.27 16.54
C LEU A 185 -6.58 -7.33 17.13
N VAL A 186 -6.95 -6.28 16.39
CA VAL A 186 -8.02 -5.35 16.78
C VAL A 186 -9.37 -6.08 16.85
N ALA A 187 -9.69 -6.92 15.86
CA ALA A 187 -10.90 -7.74 15.86
C ALA A 187 -10.96 -8.68 17.07
N LEU A 188 -9.85 -9.39 17.35
CA LEU A 188 -9.74 -10.28 18.49
C LEU A 188 -9.87 -9.53 19.82
N ALA A 189 -9.30 -8.32 19.92
CA ALA A 189 -9.49 -7.48 21.10
C ALA A 189 -10.97 -7.11 21.30
N GLY A 190 -11.70 -6.77 20.23
CA GLY A 190 -13.14 -6.52 20.32
C GLY A 190 -13.94 -7.75 20.74
N ILE A 191 -13.63 -8.91 20.17
CA ILE A 191 -14.33 -10.17 20.47
C ILE A 191 -14.05 -10.64 21.91
N PHE A 192 -12.80 -10.61 22.36
CA PHE A 192 -12.44 -11.18 23.67
C PHE A 192 -12.55 -10.21 24.84
N ILE A 193 -12.34 -8.91 24.62
CA ILE A 193 -12.38 -7.91 25.70
C ILE A 193 -13.77 -7.30 25.81
N LEU A 194 -14.37 -6.94 24.68
CA LEU A 194 -15.70 -6.31 24.64
C LEU A 194 -16.84 -7.31 24.40
N GLU A 195 -16.52 -8.60 24.22
CA GLU A 195 -17.50 -9.67 24.00
C GLU A 195 -18.41 -9.41 22.77
N VAL A 196 -17.89 -8.70 21.78
CA VAL A 196 -18.61 -8.41 20.53
C VAL A 196 -18.74 -9.68 19.70
N SER A 197 -19.96 -9.98 19.25
CA SER A 197 -20.20 -11.14 18.38
C SER A 197 -19.56 -10.95 17.01
N ILE A 198 -19.12 -12.04 16.37
CA ILE A 198 -18.50 -12.01 15.04
C ILE A 198 -19.44 -11.34 14.01
N PRO A 199 -20.74 -11.68 13.92
CA PRO A 199 -21.65 -11.01 12.98
C PRO A 199 -21.70 -9.49 13.20
N THR A 200 -21.84 -9.06 14.46
CA THR A 200 -21.85 -7.63 14.81
C THR A 200 -20.56 -6.93 14.37
N TYR A 201 -19.41 -7.58 14.56
CA TYR A 201 -18.13 -7.02 14.11
C TYR A 201 -18.07 -6.86 12.58
N LEU A 202 -18.55 -7.86 11.82
CA LEU A 202 -18.57 -7.80 10.36
C LEU A 202 -19.52 -6.72 9.83
N ASP A 203 -20.64 -6.48 10.51
CA ASP A 203 -21.63 -5.46 10.14
C ASP A 203 -21.12 -4.02 10.33
N THR A 204 -20.06 -3.81 11.12
CA THR A 204 -19.42 -2.48 11.28
C THR A 204 -18.69 -1.99 10.02
N GLY A 205 -18.61 -2.80 8.97
CA GLY A 205 -17.84 -2.48 7.77
C GLY A 205 -16.34 -2.75 7.90
N ALA A 206 -15.90 -3.43 8.96
CA ALA A 206 -14.50 -3.80 9.21
C ALA A 206 -13.85 -4.61 8.06
N MET A 207 -14.66 -5.29 7.25
CA MET A 207 -14.18 -6.06 6.10
C MET A 207 -13.50 -5.18 5.03
N GLY A 208 -13.98 -3.95 4.82
CA GLY A 208 -13.44 -3.03 3.80
C GLY A 208 -11.98 -2.67 4.06
N PRO A 209 -11.66 -2.08 5.23
CA PRO A 209 -10.28 -1.81 5.64
C PRO A 209 -9.39 -3.05 5.61
N PHE A 210 -9.89 -4.20 6.08
CA PHE A 210 -9.14 -5.46 6.06
C PHE A 210 -8.74 -5.88 4.64
N LEU A 211 -9.68 -5.95 3.70
CA LEU A 211 -9.40 -6.28 2.30
C LEU A 211 -8.46 -5.27 1.65
N SER A 212 -8.65 -3.97 1.92
CA SER A 212 -7.76 -2.92 1.41
C SER A 212 -6.31 -3.11 1.89
N SER A 213 -6.13 -3.55 3.14
CA SER A 213 -4.82 -3.82 3.74
C SER A 213 -4.13 -5.02 3.09
N ILE A 214 -4.89 -6.07 2.76
CA ILE A 214 -4.38 -7.26 2.06
C ILE A 214 -3.93 -6.88 0.65
N LEU A 215 -4.76 -6.17 -0.11
CA LEU A 215 -4.42 -5.75 -1.47
C LEU A 215 -3.18 -4.85 -1.48
N GLY A 216 -3.11 -3.88 -0.56
CA GLY A 216 -1.92 -3.04 -0.37
C GLY A 216 -0.68 -3.87 -0.03
N ALA A 217 -0.81 -4.83 0.89
CA ALA A 217 0.29 -5.70 1.30
C ALA A 217 0.82 -6.55 0.12
N ILE A 218 -0.09 -7.14 -0.67
CA ILE A 218 0.26 -7.94 -1.85
C ILE A 218 0.97 -7.08 -2.90
N LEU A 219 0.43 -5.90 -3.21
CA LEU A 219 0.97 -5.00 -4.24
C LEU A 219 2.43 -4.61 -3.92
N TRP A 220 2.67 -4.14 -2.70
CA TRP A 220 4.01 -3.73 -2.27
C TRP A 220 4.94 -4.92 -2.07
N THR A 221 4.45 -6.07 -1.62
CA THR A 221 5.25 -7.31 -1.55
C THR A 221 5.72 -7.72 -2.96
N ALA A 222 4.82 -7.68 -3.94
CA ALA A 222 5.15 -7.97 -5.34
C ALA A 222 6.17 -6.98 -5.89
N TYR A 223 6.01 -5.68 -5.59
CA TYR A 223 6.98 -4.64 -5.95
C TYR A 223 8.36 -4.92 -5.35
N LEU A 224 8.45 -5.15 -4.04
CA LEU A 224 9.72 -5.39 -3.34
C LEU A 224 10.44 -6.65 -3.85
N LYS A 225 9.70 -7.72 -4.19
CA LYS A 225 10.29 -8.95 -4.71
C LYS A 225 10.70 -8.88 -6.18
N LYS A 226 9.92 -8.20 -7.03
CA LYS A 226 10.13 -8.23 -8.51
C LYS A 226 10.83 -6.99 -9.07
N SER A 227 10.88 -5.88 -8.34
CA SER A 227 11.45 -4.63 -8.85
C SER A 227 12.95 -4.76 -9.14
N ARG A 228 13.34 -4.43 -10.38
CA ARG A 228 14.76 -4.38 -10.80
C ARG A 228 15.59 -3.48 -9.90
N ARG A 229 15.07 -2.32 -9.50
CA ARG A 229 15.77 -1.39 -8.60
C ARG A 229 16.05 -2.01 -7.24
N VAL A 230 15.07 -2.72 -6.66
CA VAL A 230 15.23 -3.36 -5.34
C VAL A 230 16.26 -4.49 -5.45
N ARG A 231 16.19 -5.33 -6.49
CA ARG A 231 17.20 -6.37 -6.73
C ARG A 231 18.61 -5.80 -6.88
N ASN A 232 18.77 -4.75 -7.69
CA ASN A 232 20.07 -4.12 -7.92
C ASN A 232 20.62 -3.42 -6.66
N THR A 233 19.74 -2.96 -5.76
CA THR A 233 20.15 -2.25 -4.53
C THR A 233 20.48 -3.19 -3.39
N TYR A 234 19.66 -4.23 -3.15
CA TYR A 234 19.76 -5.07 -1.94
C TYR A 234 20.35 -6.45 -2.19
N PHE A 235 20.39 -6.94 -3.44
CA PHE A 235 20.86 -8.28 -3.77
C PHE A 235 22.13 -8.28 -4.61
N GLY A 236 22.66 -7.10 -4.98
CA GLY A 236 23.89 -6.96 -5.78
C GLY A 236 23.82 -7.56 -7.18
N GLN A 237 22.66 -8.05 -7.63
CA GLN A 237 22.50 -8.70 -8.93
C GLN A 237 22.45 -7.65 -10.04
N LEU A 238 23.54 -7.55 -10.81
CA LEU A 238 23.62 -6.83 -12.07
C LEU A 238 23.12 -7.75 -13.19
N TYR A 239 21.85 -7.60 -13.59
CA TYR A 239 21.35 -8.13 -14.87
C TYR A 239 21.46 -7.07 -15.95
#